data_AF-D6U5M0-F1
#
_entry.id   AF-D6U5M0-F1
#
_cell.length_a   1.000
_cell.length_b   1.000
_cell.length_c   1.000
_cell.angle_alpha   90.00
_cell.angle_beta   90.00
_cell.angle_gamma   90.00
#
_symmetry.space_group_name_H-M   'P 1'
#
loop_
_entity.id
_entity.type
_entity.pdbx_description
1 polymer ?
#
loop_
_entity_poly.entity_id
_entity_poly.type
_entity_poly.pdbx_seq_one_letter_code
_entity_poly.pdbx_strand_id
1 'polypeptide(L)' 'MKRTNIYLNEKQHQKLYEQAEKEGVPVAELVRRAVDAFLLWYDPTYQPDPTHPKTRTRHSSPA' A
#
# COMPACT_ATOMS: atom_id res chain seq x y z
N MET A 1 -10.16 -8.02 -9.63
CA MET A 1 -9.93 -8.23 -8.18
C MET A 1 -10.84 -9.35 -7.69
N LYS A 2 -10.40 -10.17 -6.72
CA LYS A 2 -11.24 -11.18 -6.05
C LYS A 2 -11.63 -10.68 -4.66
N ARG A 3 -12.87 -10.91 -4.23
CA ARG A 3 -13.34 -10.59 -2.88
C ARG A 3 -13.03 -11.75 -1.95
N THR A 4 -12.47 -11.43 -0.80
CA THR A 4 -12.15 -12.41 0.25
C THR A 4 -12.63 -11.85 1.58
N ASN A 5 -13.39 -12.64 2.32
CA ASN A 5 -13.76 -12.28 3.68
C ASN A 5 -12.59 -12.62 4.61
N ILE A 6 -12.23 -11.68 5.48
CA ILE A 6 -11.16 -11.86 6.46
C ILE A 6 -11.72 -11.65 7.85
N TYR A 7 -11.18 -12.39 8.81
CA TYR A 7 -11.52 -12.23 10.21
C TYR A 7 -10.50 -11.29 10.86
N LEU A 8 -11.02 -10.27 11.53
CA LEU A 8 -10.25 -9.32 12.32
C LEU A 8 -10.85 -9.29 13.70
N ASN A 9 -10.01 -9.13 14.73
CA ASN A 9 -10.53 -8.81 16.04
C ASN A 9 -11.04 -7.37 16.07
N GLU A 10 -11.87 -7.06 17.06
CA GLU A 10 -12.54 -5.76 17.18
C GLU A 10 -11.54 -4.59 17.23
N LYS A 11 -10.43 -4.75 17.97
CA LYS A 11 -9.38 -3.72 18.06
C LYS A 11 -8.69 -3.47 16.73
N GLN A 12 -8.43 -4.51 15.94
CA GLN A 12 -7.83 -4.39 14.61
C GLN A 12 -8.78 -3.68 13.65
N HIS A 13 -10.05 -4.09 13.64
CA HIS A 13 -11.07 -3.47 12.81
C HIS A 13 -11.24 -1.98 13.14
N GLN A 14 -11.33 -1.64 14.43
CA GLN A 14 -11.48 -0.26 14.89
C GLN A 14 -10.30 0.62 14.44
N LYS A 15 -9.06 0.16 14.62
CA LYS A 15 -7.86 0.91 14.17
C LYS A 15 -7.82 1.12 12.66
N LEU A 16 -8.21 0.10 11.88
CA LEU A 16 -8.28 0.21 10.43
C LEU A 16 -9.37 1.20 10.01
N TYR A 17 -10.51 1.20 10.69
CA TYR A 17 -11.60 2.14 10.43
C TYR A 17 -11.17 3.59 10.71
N GLU A 18 -10.57 3.86 11.86
CA GLU A 18 -10.06 5.19 12.22
C GLU A 18 -9.03 5.70 11.20
N GLN A 19 -8.13 4.83 10.75
CA GLN A 19 -7.13 5.20 9.76
C GLN A 19 -7.77 5.45 8.38
N ALA A 20 -8.76 4.64 8.00
CA ALA A 20 -9.50 4.78 6.75
C ALA A 20 -10.24 6.12 6.68
N GLU A 21 -10.92 6.49 7.77
CA GLU A 21 -11.60 7.79 7.91
C GLU A 21 -10.60 8.95 7.81
N LYS A 22 -9.46 8.85 8.49
CA LYS A 22 -8.41 9.87 8.46
C LYS A 22 -7.82 10.09 7.06
N GLU A 23 -7.65 9.02 6.29
CA GLU A 23 -7.09 9.06 4.94
C GLU A 23 -8.15 9.29 3.84
N GLY A 24 -9.44 9.20 4.18
CA GLY A 24 -10.54 9.30 3.20
C GLY A 24 -10.57 8.13 2.21
N VAL A 25 -10.16 6.94 2.63
CA VAL A 25 -10.10 5.73 1.79
C VAL A 25 -10.90 4.59 2.42
N PRO A 26 -11.39 3.61 1.66
CA PRO A 26 -12.07 2.46 2.24
C PRO A 26 -11.08 1.56 3.00
N VAL A 27 -11.55 0.91 4.07
CA VAL A 27 -10.76 -0.08 4.86
C VAL A 27 -10.10 -1.14 3.97
N ALA A 28 -10.80 -1.58 2.92
CA ALA A 28 -10.27 -2.56 1.97
C ALA A 28 -8.98 -2.07 1.26
N GLU A 29 -8.83 -0.76 1.03
CA GLU A 29 -7.63 -0.19 0.42
C GLU A 29 -6.44 -0.24 1.40
N LEU A 30 -6.67 0.01 2.69
CA LEU A 30 -5.63 -0.15 3.72
C LEU A 30 -5.16 -1.60 3.82
N VAL A 31 -6.10 -2.54 3.84
CA VAL A 31 -5.79 -3.98 3.86
C VAL A 31 -5.02 -4.39 2.60
N ARG A 32 -5.42 -3.90 1.41
CA ARG A 32 -4.71 -4.15 0.16
C ARG A 32 -3.25 -3.67 0.23
N ARG A 33 -3.01 -2.42 0.67
CA ARG A 33 -1.66 -1.86 0.83
C ARG A 33 -0.82 -2.65 1.84
N ALA A 34 -1.42 -3.09 2.94
CA ALA A 34 -0.73 -3.90 3.95
C ALA A 34 -0.34 -5.28 3.39
N VAL A 35 -1.22 -5.91 2.60
CA VAL A 35 -0.94 -7.18 1.92
C VAL A 35 0.16 -7.00 0.87
N ASP A 36 0.11 -5.94 0.06
CA ASP A 36 1.17 -5.64 -0.91
C ASP A 36 2.53 -5.46 -0.21
N ALA A 37 2.58 -4.67 0.87
CA ALA A 37 3.80 -4.45 1.64
C ALA A 37 4.32 -5.74 2.29
N PHE A 38 3.42 -6.57 2.84
CA PHE A 38 3.78 -7.88 3.38
C PHE A 38 4.39 -8.77 2.29
N LEU A 39 3.75 -8.88 1.13
CA LEU A 39 4.25 -9.73 0.04
C LEU A 39 5.60 -9.24 -0.50
N LEU A 40 5.77 -7.93 -0.66
CA LEU A 40 7.06 -7.35 -1.05
C LEU A 40 8.17 -7.67 -0.05
N TRP A 41 7.87 -7.64 1.25
CA TRP A 41 8.86 -7.99 2.28
C TRP A 41 9.39 -9.42 2.17
N TYR A 42 8.56 -10.35 1.71
CA TYR A 42 8.91 -11.78 1.58
C TYR A 42 9.22 -12.21 0.15
N ASP A 43 9.19 -11.28 -0.81
CA ASP A 43 9.52 -11.59 -2.19
C ASP A 43 11.05 -11.72 -2.31
N PRO A 44 11.60 -12.91 -2.65
CA PRO A 44 13.03 -13.11 -2.79
C PRO A 44 13.64 -12.33 -3.96
N THR A 45 12.79 -11.80 -4.86
CA THR A 45 13.17 -10.91 -5.95
C THR A 45 13.00 -9.43 -5.61
N TYR A 46 12.44 -9.11 -4.43
CA TYR A 46 12.35 -7.75 -3.93
C TYR A 46 13.70 -7.27 -3.42
N GLN A 47 14.36 -6.49 -4.26
CA GLN A 47 15.49 -5.66 -3.86
C GLN A 47 14.91 -4.27 -3.57
N PRO A 48 14.83 -3.83 -2.29
CA PRO A 48 14.51 -2.44 -2.00
C PRO A 48 15.63 -1.60 -2.59
N ASP A 49 15.37 -0.95 -3.73
CA ASP A 49 16.34 -0.12 -4.43
C ASP A 49 16.80 1.00 -3.47
N PRO A 50 18.04 0.97 -2.97
CA PRO A 50 18.45 1.88 -1.92
C PRO A 50 18.75 3.30 -2.42
N THR A 51 18.67 3.60 -3.73
CA THR A 51 19.28 4.83 -4.24
C THR A 51 18.46 5.75 -5.13
N HIS A 52 17.24 5.44 -5.58
CA HIS A 52 16.56 6.37 -6.50
C HIS A 52 15.25 6.96 -5.95
N PRO A 53 15.26 8.16 -5.33
CA PRO A 53 14.08 8.99 -5.30
C PRO A 53 13.66 9.21 -6.77
N LYS A 54 12.48 8.71 -7.14
CA LYS A 54 11.86 9.04 -8.43
C LYS A 54 11.50 10.52 -8.45
N THR A 55 12.48 11.38 -8.66
CA THR A 55 12.22 12.73 -9.15
C THR A 55 11.56 12.57 -10.50
N ARG A 56 10.30 12.99 -10.56
CA ARG A 56 9.52 13.03 -11.78
C ARG A 56 10.15 14.08 -12.69
N THR A 57 11.14 13.71 -13.49
CA THR A 57 11.68 14.55 -14.56
C THR A 57 10.56 14.76 -15.58
N ARG A 58 9.86 15.89 -15.45
CA ARG A 58 8.94 16.37 -16.49
C ARG A 58 9.78 16.60 -17.75
N HIS A 59 9.32 15.98 -18.83
CA HIS A 59 9.81 16.07 -20.20
C HIS A 59 10.22 17.48 -20.63
N SER A 60 11.31 17.58 -21.38
CA SER A 60 11.47 18.50 -22.51
C SER A 60 12.61 18.00 -23.40
N SER A 61 12.26 17.50 -24.59
CA SER A 61 13.18 17.34 -25.74
C SER A 61 12.86 18.46 -26.76
N PRO A 62 13.64 18.64 -27.83
CA PRO A 62 14.56 19.75 -28.08
C PRO A 62 14.01 20.81 -29.06
N ALA A 63 14.67 21.96 -29.13
CA ALA A 63 14.68 22.88 -30.28
C ALA A 63 16.04 23.57 -30.37
#